data_AF-A0A1S2M275-F1
#
_entry.id   AF-A0A1S2M275-F1
#
_cell.length_a   1.000
_cell.length_b   1.000
_cell.length_c   1.000
_cell.angle_alpha   90.00
_cell.angle_beta   90.00
_cell.angle_gamma   90.00
#
_symmetry.space_group_name_H-M   'P 1'
#
loop_
_entity.id
_entity.type
_entity.pdbx_description
1 polymer ?
#
loop_
_entity_poly.entity_id
_entity_poly.type
_entity_poly.pdbx_seq_one_letter_code
_entity_poly.pdbx_strand_id
1 'polypeptide(L)'
;MANIQDIRNQTPKGSNRRDISRITKIARHHTATTGGDFWSFWNNRWRGLGWSTGGYHEIILQDGTVQLCYDPTVITNGVGGHNSTTYHIAMVGNGSFTELQEKVWQERANIAINRFNLTVNDVLGHREFANQSTQCPGIDMNKIRNELRNSSAKGSTPSTSTGGHILRLGSKGEEVRKLQNDLLKAGEELPRFGADGDFGSETEAAVRSFQQKHGLKVDGIAGPKTLGKLAEVLRSSSNKGPVSSPNPGGLILRQGDKGEEVRKLQNDLLKAGEELPRFGADGDFGSETEAAVRSFQQKLGLTVDGIAGPKTLGKLAELLSNSTDKGAVSSPNIGGLILRNGDKGEEVRKLQNDLLKAGEELPRFGADGDFGAETEAAVRSFQQKHGLTVDGIAGPKTLGKLAEVLKKKSSDNSLFKDVPSNHSAYEAIKFVHDKGIMKGFEEGTFRPNQHVTRGELAQIIQNLVNK
;
A
#
# COMPACT_ATOMS: atom_id res chain seq x y z
N MET A 1 0.28 -4.56 -30.50
CA MET A 1 0.30 -3.26 -29.80
C MET A 1 1.21 -2.33 -30.54
N ALA A 2 0.80 -1.08 -30.62
CA ALA A 2 1.60 0.00 -31.17
C ALA A 2 2.94 0.11 -30.42
N ASN A 3 4.04 0.32 -31.15
CA ASN A 3 5.31 0.67 -30.53
C ASN A 3 5.18 2.10 -29.96
N ILE A 4 5.41 2.34 -28.66
CA ILE A 4 5.26 3.68 -28.08
C ILE A 4 6.64 4.33 -27.93
N GLN A 5 6.76 5.56 -28.44
CA GLN A 5 7.89 6.46 -28.19
C GLN A 5 7.40 7.63 -27.37
N ASP A 6 7.75 7.69 -26.08
CA ASP A 6 7.41 8.83 -25.24
C ASP A 6 8.48 9.91 -25.33
N ILE A 7 8.18 10.98 -26.05
CA ILE A 7 9.09 12.10 -26.29
C ILE A 7 8.60 13.39 -25.61
N ARG A 8 7.58 13.33 -24.73
CA ARG A 8 6.97 14.51 -24.09
C ARG A 8 7.95 15.35 -23.28
N ASN A 9 9.02 14.74 -22.77
CA ASN A 9 10.08 15.44 -22.03
C ASN A 9 11.14 16.07 -22.94
N GLN A 10 11.13 15.72 -24.22
CA GLN A 10 12.08 16.17 -25.23
C GLN A 10 11.47 17.27 -26.10
N THR A 11 10.14 17.30 -26.26
CA THR A 11 9.46 18.28 -27.10
C THR A 11 9.49 19.71 -26.51
N PRO A 12 9.43 20.76 -27.36
CA PRO A 12 9.33 22.15 -26.95
C PRO A 12 8.11 22.40 -26.06
N LYS A 13 8.33 22.80 -24.81
CA LYS A 13 7.31 22.65 -23.75
C LYS A 13 6.07 23.55 -23.89
N GLY A 14 6.16 24.67 -24.63
CA GLY A 14 5.14 25.71 -24.65
C GLY A 14 4.80 26.25 -23.25
N SER A 15 4.05 27.34 -23.16
CA SER A 15 3.55 27.87 -21.88
C SER A 15 2.05 27.66 -21.68
N ASN A 16 1.30 27.45 -22.75
CA ASN A 16 -0.16 27.43 -22.72
C ASN A 16 -0.69 26.04 -22.34
N ARG A 17 -1.38 25.98 -21.20
CA ARG A 17 -2.00 24.76 -20.67
C ARG A 17 -3.49 24.91 -20.43
N ARG A 18 -4.18 23.76 -20.36
CA ARG A 18 -5.58 23.61 -19.99
C ARG A 18 -5.73 22.52 -18.94
N ASP A 19 -6.80 22.61 -18.17
CA ASP A 19 -7.25 21.49 -17.34
C ASP A 19 -7.76 20.35 -18.25
N ILE A 20 -7.57 19.09 -17.82
CA ILE A 20 -7.98 17.90 -18.58
C ILE A 20 -9.49 17.91 -18.84
N SER A 21 -10.31 18.40 -17.91
CA SER A 21 -11.77 18.50 -18.07
C SER A 21 -12.21 19.43 -19.19
N ARG A 22 -11.33 20.31 -19.68
CA ARG A 22 -11.63 21.19 -20.83
C ARG A 22 -11.55 20.46 -22.17
N ILE A 23 -11.03 19.23 -22.20
CA ILE A 23 -10.97 18.40 -23.41
C ILE A 23 -12.37 17.85 -23.67
N THR A 24 -13.01 18.33 -24.72
CA THR A 24 -14.37 17.91 -25.12
C THR A 24 -14.40 17.25 -26.49
N LYS A 25 -13.29 17.24 -27.23
CA LYS A 25 -13.18 16.67 -28.58
C LYS A 25 -11.87 15.94 -28.80
N ILE A 26 -11.90 14.94 -29.67
CA ILE A 26 -10.72 14.29 -30.25
C ILE A 26 -10.69 14.62 -31.74
N ALA A 27 -9.55 15.11 -32.24
CA ALA A 27 -9.34 15.37 -33.65
C ALA A 27 -8.42 14.31 -34.27
N ARG A 28 -8.92 13.65 -35.31
CA ARG A 28 -8.11 12.83 -36.23
C ARG A 28 -7.47 13.71 -37.29
N HIS A 29 -6.16 13.55 -37.48
CA HIS A 29 -5.41 14.21 -38.53
C HIS A 29 -4.64 13.23 -39.42
N HIS A 30 -4.32 13.66 -40.63
CA HIS A 30 -3.22 13.14 -41.42
C HIS A 30 -2.11 14.18 -41.48
N THR A 31 -0.85 13.75 -41.64
CA THR A 31 0.26 14.71 -41.75
C THR A 31 0.43 15.28 -43.17
N ALA A 32 -0.26 14.72 -44.17
CA ALA A 32 -0.10 15.03 -45.60
C ALA A 32 1.34 14.82 -46.09
N THR A 33 2.02 13.83 -45.53
CA THR A 33 3.40 13.46 -45.89
C THR A 33 3.48 11.97 -46.13
N THR A 34 4.48 11.53 -46.90
CA THR A 34 4.75 10.10 -47.17
C THR A 34 5.61 9.45 -46.09
N GLY A 35 5.97 10.17 -45.03
CA GLY A 35 6.85 9.71 -43.97
C GLY A 35 7.22 10.86 -43.02
N GLY A 36 8.05 10.56 -42.03
CA GLY A 36 8.50 11.53 -41.04
C GLY A 36 7.88 11.32 -39.66
N ASP A 37 8.39 12.06 -38.70
CA ASP A 37 8.10 11.94 -37.28
C ASP A 37 7.96 13.34 -36.65
N PHE A 38 7.76 13.40 -35.33
CA PHE A 38 7.64 14.67 -34.60
C PHE A 38 8.77 15.65 -34.95
N TRP A 39 10.02 15.19 -34.95
CA TRP A 39 11.18 16.05 -35.20
C TRP A 39 11.25 16.54 -36.63
N SER A 40 10.86 15.69 -37.58
CA SER A 40 10.72 16.06 -38.98
C SER A 40 9.68 17.17 -39.14
N PHE A 41 8.51 17.06 -38.52
CA PHE A 41 7.47 18.09 -38.63
C PHE A 41 7.81 19.36 -37.85
N TRP A 42 8.47 19.23 -36.71
CA TRP A 42 8.96 20.36 -35.92
C TRP A 42 9.97 21.18 -36.71
N ASN A 43 11.04 20.55 -37.18
CA ASN A 43 12.15 21.24 -37.83
C ASN A 43 11.77 21.79 -39.21
N ASN A 44 10.95 21.07 -39.98
CA ASN A 44 10.66 21.43 -41.36
C ASN A 44 9.42 22.31 -41.54
N ARG A 45 8.57 22.45 -40.51
CA ARG A 45 7.31 23.20 -40.62
C ARG A 45 6.98 24.01 -39.37
N TRP A 46 6.70 23.35 -38.25
CA TRP A 46 6.08 24.04 -37.09
C TRP A 46 6.96 25.13 -36.50
N ARG A 47 8.28 24.89 -36.43
CA ARG A 47 9.24 25.90 -35.97
C ARG A 47 9.27 27.13 -36.88
N GLY A 48 9.21 26.94 -38.20
CA GLY A 48 9.18 28.02 -39.19
C GLY A 48 7.89 28.86 -39.15
N LEU A 49 6.79 28.27 -38.64
CA LEU A 49 5.52 28.98 -38.40
C LEU A 49 5.51 29.79 -37.09
N GLY A 50 6.63 29.81 -36.34
CA GLY A 50 6.74 30.52 -35.06
C GLY A 50 5.94 29.87 -33.92
N TRP A 51 5.52 28.61 -34.06
CA TRP A 51 4.74 27.94 -33.04
C TRP A 51 5.60 27.55 -31.84
N SER A 52 5.09 27.77 -30.64
CA SER A 52 5.75 27.37 -29.38
C SER A 52 5.52 25.90 -29.02
N THR A 53 4.58 25.24 -29.69
CA THR A 53 4.27 23.80 -29.58
C THR A 53 3.97 23.23 -30.97
N GLY A 54 4.06 21.91 -31.10
CA GLY A 54 3.73 21.20 -32.34
C GLY A 54 2.22 21.14 -32.59
N GLY A 55 1.82 20.46 -33.67
CA GLY A 55 0.40 20.33 -34.03
C GLY A 55 -0.36 19.31 -33.16
N TYR A 56 0.29 18.23 -32.74
CA TYR A 56 -0.41 17.01 -32.30
C TYR A 56 0.09 16.49 -30.96
N HIS A 57 -0.82 15.95 -30.14
CA HIS A 57 -0.45 15.30 -28.88
C HIS A 57 0.13 13.91 -29.13
N GLU A 58 -0.37 13.24 -30.17
CA GLU A 58 0.11 11.93 -30.62
C GLU A 58 0.32 11.92 -32.13
N ILE A 59 1.36 11.21 -32.57
CA ILE A 59 1.66 11.00 -33.99
C ILE A 59 1.88 9.50 -34.21
N ILE A 60 1.15 8.92 -35.16
CA ILE A 60 1.21 7.51 -35.51
C ILE A 60 1.99 7.37 -36.81
N LEU A 61 3.22 6.86 -36.73
CA LEU A 61 4.11 6.60 -37.85
C LEU A 61 3.57 5.46 -38.73
N GLN A 62 4.13 5.29 -39.93
CA GLN A 62 3.66 4.31 -40.93
C GLN A 62 3.76 2.85 -40.45
N ASP A 63 4.74 2.56 -39.61
CA ASP A 63 4.96 1.26 -38.98
C ASP A 63 4.04 1.02 -37.76
N GLY A 64 3.12 1.95 -37.47
CA GLY A 64 2.24 1.90 -36.30
C GLY A 64 2.90 2.35 -35.00
N THR A 65 4.13 2.88 -35.02
CA THR A 65 4.75 3.52 -33.85
C THR A 65 3.98 4.78 -33.46
N VAL A 66 3.62 4.95 -32.19
CA VAL A 66 2.98 6.15 -31.65
C VAL A 66 4.03 6.98 -30.91
N GLN A 67 4.27 8.19 -31.38
CA GLN A 67 5.01 9.20 -30.64
C GLN A 67 4.05 9.98 -29.73
N LEU A 68 4.22 9.86 -28.42
CA LEU A 68 3.56 10.74 -27.45
C LEU A 68 4.36 12.03 -27.41
N CYS A 69 3.79 13.08 -27.99
CA CYS A 69 4.49 14.34 -28.26
C CYS A 69 4.26 15.38 -27.16
N TYR A 70 3.03 15.47 -26.65
CA TYR A 70 2.68 16.42 -25.59
C TYR A 70 1.79 15.78 -24.53
N ASP A 71 1.93 16.27 -23.29
CA ASP A 71 0.95 15.98 -22.24
C ASP A 71 -0.43 16.57 -22.64
N PRO A 72 -1.56 15.90 -22.34
CA PRO A 72 -2.88 16.41 -22.73
C PRO A 72 -3.22 17.78 -22.15
N THR A 73 -2.57 18.21 -21.08
CA THR A 73 -2.76 19.58 -20.55
C THR A 73 -2.13 20.64 -21.45
N VAL A 74 -1.18 20.30 -22.34
CA VAL A 74 -0.55 21.26 -23.26
C VAL A 74 -1.46 21.56 -24.44
N ILE A 75 -1.66 22.83 -24.77
CA ILE A 75 -2.43 23.24 -25.95
C ILE A 75 -1.52 23.16 -27.19
N THR A 76 -1.85 22.27 -28.13
CA THR A 76 -1.14 22.09 -29.41
C THR A 76 -1.84 22.85 -30.53
N ASN A 77 -1.23 22.93 -31.72
CA ASN A 77 -1.71 23.76 -32.84
C ASN A 77 -2.38 22.95 -33.96
N GLY A 78 -3.29 22.03 -33.60
CA GLY A 78 -3.85 21.03 -34.52
C GLY A 78 -5.03 21.53 -35.36
N VAL A 79 -5.97 22.26 -34.76
CA VAL A 79 -7.18 22.79 -35.42
C VAL A 79 -7.36 24.27 -35.08
N GLY A 80 -7.28 25.14 -36.08
CA GLY A 80 -7.39 26.60 -35.88
C GLY A 80 -8.70 26.99 -35.21
N GLY A 81 -8.62 27.69 -34.08
CA GLY A 81 -9.78 28.13 -33.28
C GLY A 81 -10.35 27.10 -32.30
N HIS A 82 -9.88 25.84 -32.32
CA HIS A 82 -10.44 24.75 -31.50
C HIS A 82 -9.42 24.06 -30.58
N ASN A 83 -8.18 24.56 -30.54
CA ASN A 83 -7.07 23.90 -29.85
C ASN A 83 -7.24 23.79 -28.32
N SER A 84 -7.95 24.72 -27.68
CA SER A 84 -8.09 24.77 -26.22
C SER A 84 -9.01 23.68 -25.65
N THR A 85 -9.76 22.98 -26.49
CA THR A 85 -10.71 21.93 -26.08
C THR A 85 -10.46 20.59 -26.77
N THR A 86 -9.42 20.49 -27.59
CA THR A 86 -9.25 19.36 -28.52
C THR A 86 -7.98 18.57 -28.22
N TYR A 87 -8.11 17.25 -28.12
CA TYR A 87 -6.99 16.31 -28.12
C TYR A 87 -6.69 15.86 -29.55
N HIS A 88 -5.44 15.94 -29.99
CA HIS A 88 -5.08 15.80 -31.40
C HIS A 88 -4.23 14.54 -31.63
N ILE A 89 -4.72 13.64 -32.49
CA ILE A 89 -4.04 12.40 -32.89
C ILE A 89 -3.84 12.44 -34.41
N ALA A 90 -2.59 12.49 -34.85
CA ALA A 90 -2.24 12.50 -36.27
C ALA A 90 -1.69 11.15 -36.72
N MET A 91 -1.95 10.80 -37.98
CA MET A 91 -1.37 9.65 -38.65
C MET A 91 -0.47 10.12 -39.79
N VAL A 92 0.73 9.55 -39.87
CA VAL A 92 1.68 9.85 -40.95
C VAL A 92 1.15 9.25 -42.24
N GLY A 93 0.81 10.10 -43.21
CA GLY A 93 0.16 9.70 -44.45
C GLY A 93 -0.70 10.81 -45.05
N ASN A 94 -1.36 10.50 -46.15
CA ASN A 94 -2.22 11.42 -46.90
C ASN A 94 -3.61 10.80 -47.16
N GLY A 95 -4.30 10.36 -46.09
CA GLY A 95 -5.66 9.79 -46.17
C GLY A 95 -5.74 8.31 -46.55
N SER A 96 -4.62 7.70 -46.95
CA SER A 96 -4.47 6.24 -47.06
C SER A 96 -3.46 5.77 -46.03
N PHE A 97 -3.87 4.84 -45.17
CA PHE A 97 -3.11 4.39 -44.02
C PHE A 97 -3.01 2.86 -44.00
N THR A 98 -1.95 2.34 -43.38
CA THR A 98 -1.80 0.90 -43.22
C THR A 98 -2.87 0.35 -42.26
N GLU A 99 -3.20 -0.93 -42.40
CA GLU A 99 -4.13 -1.61 -41.47
C GLU A 99 -3.63 -1.51 -40.02
N LEU A 100 -2.31 -1.57 -39.82
CA LEU A 100 -1.69 -1.41 -38.51
C LEU A 100 -1.88 0.02 -37.97
N GLN A 101 -1.67 1.05 -38.80
CA GLN A 101 -1.94 2.43 -38.40
C GLN A 101 -3.40 2.64 -38.00
N GLU A 102 -4.36 2.08 -38.74
CA GLU A 102 -5.80 2.18 -38.41
C GLU A 102 -6.12 1.49 -37.09
N LYS A 103 -5.63 0.26 -36.88
CA LYS A 103 -5.80 -0.47 -35.61
C LYS A 103 -5.20 0.31 -34.44
N VAL A 104 -4.01 0.88 -34.62
CA VAL A 104 -3.35 1.68 -33.60
C VAL A 104 -4.13 2.96 -33.35
N TRP A 105 -4.58 3.66 -34.37
CA TRP A 105 -5.38 4.87 -34.22
C TRP A 105 -6.67 4.58 -33.46
N GLN A 106 -7.35 3.49 -33.77
CA GLN A 106 -8.56 3.06 -33.07
C GLN A 106 -8.31 2.79 -31.59
N GLU A 107 -7.21 2.09 -31.26
CA GLU A 107 -6.75 1.87 -29.88
C GLU A 107 -6.52 3.21 -29.16
N ARG A 108 -5.81 4.14 -29.80
CA ARG A 108 -5.51 5.47 -29.23
C ARG A 108 -6.76 6.31 -29.03
N ALA A 109 -7.69 6.29 -29.99
CA ALA A 109 -8.95 7.00 -29.92
C ALA A 109 -9.82 6.47 -28.77
N ASN A 110 -10.02 5.16 -28.63
CA ASN A 110 -10.78 4.57 -27.53
C ASN A 110 -10.19 4.92 -26.16
N ILE A 111 -8.86 4.93 -26.05
CA ILE A 111 -8.19 5.31 -24.79
C ILE A 111 -8.41 6.79 -24.47
N ALA A 112 -8.35 7.67 -25.47
CA ALA A 112 -8.65 9.09 -25.29
C ALA A 112 -10.14 9.32 -24.93
N ILE A 113 -11.07 8.60 -25.57
CA ILE A 113 -12.52 8.65 -25.27
C ILE A 113 -12.74 8.37 -23.78
N ASN A 114 -12.20 7.25 -23.29
CA ASN A 114 -12.36 6.87 -21.89
C ASN A 114 -11.65 7.85 -20.94
N ARG A 115 -10.42 8.26 -21.29
CA ARG A 115 -9.61 9.16 -20.45
C ARG A 115 -10.27 10.51 -20.21
N PHE A 116 -10.96 11.03 -21.22
CA PHE A 116 -11.56 12.36 -21.19
C PHE A 116 -13.08 12.31 -20.99
N ASN A 117 -13.64 11.14 -20.70
CA ASN A 117 -15.07 10.91 -20.51
C ASN A 117 -15.92 11.44 -21.70
N LEU A 118 -15.48 11.10 -22.91
CA LEU A 118 -16.12 11.51 -24.16
C LEU A 118 -16.97 10.38 -24.74
N THR A 119 -17.70 10.69 -25.80
CA THR A 119 -18.41 9.70 -26.60
C THR A 119 -17.78 9.57 -27.99
N VAL A 120 -18.15 8.53 -28.73
CA VAL A 120 -17.70 8.38 -30.12
C VAL A 120 -18.15 9.57 -31.00
N ASN A 121 -19.21 10.27 -30.64
CA ASN A 121 -19.67 11.47 -31.36
C ASN A 121 -18.72 12.65 -31.21
N ASP A 122 -17.86 12.64 -30.20
CA ASP A 122 -16.86 13.67 -29.93
C ASP A 122 -15.54 13.45 -30.67
N VAL A 123 -15.44 12.35 -31.41
CA VAL A 123 -14.32 12.04 -32.30
C VAL A 123 -14.60 12.58 -33.69
N LEU A 124 -13.88 13.65 -34.05
CA LEU A 124 -14.06 14.39 -35.28
C LEU A 124 -12.81 14.30 -36.15
N GLY A 125 -12.99 14.34 -37.46
CA GLY A 125 -11.91 14.65 -38.40
C GLY A 125 -11.64 16.15 -38.41
N HIS A 126 -10.41 16.57 -38.70
CA HIS A 126 -10.07 18.00 -38.82
C HIS A 126 -11.10 18.78 -39.66
N ARG A 127 -11.53 18.27 -40.82
CA ARG A 127 -12.53 18.95 -41.67
C ARG A 127 -13.91 19.14 -41.04
N GLU A 128 -14.26 18.36 -40.03
CA GLU A 128 -15.59 18.39 -39.40
C GLU A 128 -15.69 19.48 -38.32
N PHE A 129 -14.57 20.10 -37.94
CA PHE A 129 -14.59 21.27 -37.07
C PHE A 129 -15.10 22.50 -37.81
N ALA A 130 -15.80 23.39 -37.10
CA ALA A 130 -16.33 24.62 -37.69
C ALA A 130 -15.21 25.51 -38.27
N ASN A 131 -15.51 26.16 -39.40
CA ASN A 131 -14.64 27.09 -40.11
C ASN A 131 -13.32 26.49 -40.62
N GLN A 132 -13.28 25.18 -40.92
CA GLN A 132 -12.11 24.54 -41.51
C GLN A 132 -12.31 24.26 -43.00
N SER A 133 -11.36 24.72 -43.82
CA SER A 133 -11.27 24.35 -45.25
C SER A 133 -10.06 23.44 -45.46
N THR A 134 -10.25 22.14 -45.29
CA THR A 134 -9.19 21.13 -45.40
C THR A 134 -9.74 19.79 -45.89
N GLN A 135 -8.85 18.98 -46.50
CA GLN A 135 -9.15 17.58 -46.83
C GLN A 135 -8.79 16.63 -45.67
N CYS A 136 -8.05 17.09 -44.67
CA CYS A 136 -7.67 16.30 -43.50
C CYS A 136 -8.90 15.83 -42.70
N PRO A 137 -9.02 14.54 -42.31
CA PRO A 137 -8.00 13.49 -42.33
C PRO A 137 -7.98 12.62 -43.60
N GLY A 138 -8.67 13.00 -44.68
CA GLY A 138 -8.67 12.28 -45.96
C GLY A 138 -9.48 10.98 -45.95
N ILE A 139 -10.30 10.78 -44.92
CA ILE A 139 -11.14 9.59 -44.70
C ILE A 139 -12.52 10.01 -44.19
N ASP A 140 -13.54 9.19 -44.47
CA ASP A 140 -14.89 9.37 -43.95
C ASP A 140 -14.96 9.03 -42.46
N MET A 141 -15.15 10.05 -41.63
CA MET A 141 -15.23 9.91 -40.18
C MET A 141 -16.52 9.27 -39.69
N ASN A 142 -17.59 9.21 -40.50
CA ASN A 142 -18.78 8.45 -40.13
C ASN A 142 -18.48 6.96 -40.09
N LYS A 143 -17.72 6.45 -41.07
CA LYS A 143 -17.24 5.06 -41.06
C LYS A 143 -16.39 4.79 -39.83
N ILE A 144 -15.45 5.67 -39.52
CA ILE A 144 -14.58 5.54 -38.34
C ILE A 144 -15.38 5.52 -37.03
N ARG A 145 -16.35 6.42 -36.87
CA ARG A 145 -17.24 6.41 -35.69
C ARG A 145 -18.06 5.13 -35.60
N ASN A 146 -18.54 4.58 -36.71
CA ASN A 146 -19.25 3.29 -36.71
C ASN A 146 -18.34 2.13 -36.28
N GLU A 147 -17.09 2.09 -36.74
CA GLU A 147 -16.10 1.10 -36.33
C GLU A 147 -15.78 1.17 -34.83
N LEU A 148 -15.65 2.40 -34.29
CA LEU A 148 -15.49 2.62 -32.85
C LEU A 148 -16.69 2.11 -32.05
N ARG A 149 -17.93 2.41 -32.48
CA ARG A 149 -19.16 1.91 -31.81
C ARG A 149 -19.27 0.39 -31.82
N ASN A 150 -19.00 -0.24 -32.97
CA ASN A 150 -19.08 -1.69 -33.13
C ASN A 150 -18.04 -2.44 -32.29
N SER A 151 -16.93 -1.77 -31.97
CA SER A 151 -15.90 -2.30 -31.08
C SER A 151 -16.31 -2.24 -29.60
N SER A 152 -17.23 -1.33 -29.24
CA SER A 152 -17.79 -1.20 -27.89
C SER A 152 -19.04 -2.06 -27.65
N ALA A 153 -19.79 -2.43 -28.70
CA ALA A 153 -21.05 -3.19 -28.60
C ALA A 153 -20.88 -4.72 -28.49
N LYS A 154 -19.65 -5.25 -28.57
CA LYS A 154 -19.37 -6.69 -28.51
C LYS A 154 -19.08 -7.24 -27.09
N GLY A 155 -19.46 -6.49 -26.05
CA GLY A 155 -19.14 -6.82 -24.65
C GLY A 155 -20.37 -6.87 -23.73
N SER A 156 -21.15 -7.95 -23.77
CA SER A 156 -22.10 -8.30 -22.70
C SER A 156 -22.50 -9.78 -22.73
N THR A 157 -21.66 -10.66 -22.17
CA THR A 157 -22.00 -11.82 -21.30
C THR A 157 -20.73 -12.63 -20.97
N PRO A 158 -20.65 -13.31 -19.81
CA PRO A 158 -19.39 -13.74 -19.20
C PRO A 158 -18.95 -15.12 -19.66
N SER A 159 -17.83 -15.22 -20.38
CA SER A 159 -16.98 -16.41 -20.45
C SER A 159 -15.62 -16.08 -21.08
N THR A 160 -14.56 -16.37 -20.33
CA THR A 160 -13.18 -16.67 -20.75
C THR A 160 -12.81 -16.47 -22.24
N SER A 161 -12.17 -15.34 -22.58
CA SER A 161 -10.81 -15.27 -23.16
C SER A 161 -10.39 -13.83 -23.54
N THR A 162 -9.24 -13.40 -23.01
CA THR A 162 -8.22 -12.52 -23.63
C THR A 162 -8.67 -11.35 -24.54
N GLY A 163 -9.13 -10.25 -23.95
CA GLY A 163 -9.17 -8.91 -24.55
C GLY A 163 -8.47 -7.90 -23.63
N GLY A 164 -7.14 -7.84 -23.71
CA GLY A 164 -6.28 -7.34 -22.63
C GLY A 164 -6.32 -5.83 -22.35
N HIS A 165 -6.51 -5.50 -21.08
CA HIS A 165 -6.24 -4.19 -20.48
C HIS A 165 -4.77 -3.83 -20.68
N ILE A 166 -4.48 -2.91 -21.59
CA ILE A 166 -3.11 -2.38 -21.77
C ILE A 166 -2.83 -1.37 -20.66
N LEU A 167 -1.86 -1.67 -19.81
CA LEU A 167 -1.43 -0.81 -18.71
C LEU A 167 -0.03 -0.26 -19.04
N ARG A 168 0.17 1.05 -18.85
CA ARG A 168 1.40 1.77 -19.21
C ARG A 168 1.59 3.04 -18.38
N LEU A 169 2.73 3.71 -18.51
CA LEU A 169 3.03 4.96 -17.79
C LEU A 169 1.86 5.96 -17.83
N GLY A 170 1.37 6.35 -16.67
CA GLY A 170 0.21 7.22 -16.46
C GLY A 170 -1.15 6.52 -16.34
N SER A 171 -1.23 5.20 -16.56
CA SER A 171 -2.39 4.39 -16.18
C SER A 171 -2.57 4.45 -14.65
N LYS A 172 -3.82 4.43 -14.18
CA LYS A 172 -4.15 4.41 -12.75
C LYS A 172 -5.30 3.45 -12.45
N GLY A 173 -5.46 3.06 -11.19
CA GLY A 173 -6.59 2.28 -10.67
C GLY A 173 -6.29 0.81 -10.36
N GLU A 174 -7.32 0.05 -10.02
CA GLU A 174 -7.22 -1.34 -9.54
C GLU A 174 -6.47 -2.27 -10.50
N GLU A 175 -6.62 -2.09 -11.82
CA GLU A 175 -5.93 -2.92 -12.81
C GLU A 175 -4.40 -2.71 -12.79
N VAL A 176 -3.95 -1.47 -12.56
CA VAL A 176 -2.53 -1.17 -12.37
C VAL A 176 -2.02 -1.79 -11.08
N ARG A 177 -2.80 -1.69 -10.00
CA ARG A 177 -2.48 -2.31 -8.72
C ARG A 177 -2.33 -3.82 -8.85
N LYS A 178 -3.26 -4.45 -9.56
CA LYS A 178 -3.23 -5.88 -9.87
C LYS A 178 -1.97 -6.25 -10.65
N LEU A 179 -1.62 -5.51 -11.71
CA LEU A 179 -0.39 -5.72 -12.46
C LEU A 179 0.86 -5.62 -11.57
N GLN A 180 0.96 -4.56 -10.76
CA GLN A 180 2.11 -4.36 -9.88
C GLN A 180 2.25 -5.52 -8.89
N ASN A 181 1.14 -6.00 -8.32
CA ASN A 181 1.11 -7.20 -7.47
C ASN A 181 1.55 -8.47 -8.22
N ASP A 182 1.07 -8.66 -9.45
CA ASP A 182 1.42 -9.82 -10.28
C ASP A 182 2.91 -9.80 -10.65
N LEU A 183 3.49 -8.63 -10.96
CA LEU A 183 4.93 -8.45 -11.21
C LEU A 183 5.77 -8.80 -9.97
N LEU A 184 5.34 -8.33 -8.79
CA LEU A 184 6.00 -8.64 -7.52
C LEU A 184 5.99 -10.15 -7.23
N LYS A 185 4.86 -10.81 -7.44
CA LYS A 185 4.75 -12.29 -7.31
C LYS A 185 5.61 -13.04 -8.32
N ALA A 186 5.85 -12.47 -9.50
CA ALA A 186 6.75 -13.04 -10.50
C ALA A 186 8.23 -12.74 -10.23
N GLY A 187 8.57 -12.08 -9.11
CA GLY A 187 9.95 -11.80 -8.71
C GLY A 187 10.54 -10.53 -9.33
N GLU A 188 9.71 -9.60 -9.78
CA GLU A 188 10.16 -8.24 -10.13
C GLU A 188 10.19 -7.32 -8.92
N GLU A 189 10.99 -6.26 -9.01
CA GLU A 189 11.15 -5.28 -7.94
C GLU A 189 10.41 -3.97 -8.24
N LEU A 190 9.65 -3.48 -7.27
CA LEU A 190 9.13 -2.11 -7.25
C LEU A 190 9.47 -1.45 -5.90
N PRO A 191 10.71 -0.97 -5.73
CA PRO A 191 11.29 -0.64 -4.41
C PRO A 191 10.77 0.62 -3.70
N ARG A 192 10.07 1.54 -4.38
CA ARG A 192 9.73 2.90 -3.92
C ARG A 192 8.23 3.12 -3.75
N PHE A 193 7.42 2.69 -4.71
CA PHE A 193 5.97 2.88 -4.77
C PHE A 193 5.19 1.56 -4.93
N GLY A 194 5.80 0.48 -5.44
CA GLY A 194 5.19 -0.85 -5.54
C GLY A 194 3.75 -0.89 -6.03
N ALA A 195 2.85 -1.66 -5.41
CA ALA A 195 1.48 -1.84 -5.90
C ALA A 195 0.52 -0.72 -5.48
N ASP A 196 0.81 0.49 -5.92
CA ASP A 196 0.08 1.68 -5.50
C ASP A 196 -1.09 2.07 -6.41
N GLY A 197 -1.29 1.34 -7.50
CA GLY A 197 -2.31 1.61 -8.50
C GLY A 197 -1.97 2.78 -9.41
N ASP A 198 -0.78 3.35 -9.33
CA ASP A 198 -0.28 4.37 -10.25
C ASP A 198 0.86 3.79 -11.10
N PHE A 199 0.66 3.73 -12.41
CA PHE A 199 1.68 3.20 -13.31
C PHE A 199 2.69 4.31 -13.55
N GLY A 200 3.61 4.48 -12.60
CA GLY A 200 4.70 5.45 -12.63
C GLY A 200 5.96 4.89 -13.29
N SER A 201 7.05 5.65 -13.20
CA SER A 201 8.36 5.26 -13.76
C SER A 201 8.89 3.96 -13.17
N GLU A 202 8.55 3.67 -11.90
CA GLU A 202 8.92 2.41 -11.25
C GLU A 202 8.16 1.21 -11.82
N THR A 203 6.84 1.32 -11.99
CA THR A 203 6.05 0.25 -12.59
C THR A 203 6.47 0.00 -14.04
N GLU A 204 6.81 1.06 -14.77
CA GLU A 204 7.41 0.92 -16.09
C GLU A 204 8.74 0.17 -16.06
N ALA A 205 9.63 0.49 -15.11
CA ALA A 205 10.91 -0.19 -14.94
C ALA A 205 10.73 -1.69 -14.61
N ALA A 206 9.79 -2.04 -13.73
CA ALA A 206 9.48 -3.42 -13.39
C ALA A 206 8.90 -4.20 -14.58
N VAL A 207 8.02 -3.57 -15.36
CA VAL A 207 7.51 -4.17 -16.60
C VAL A 207 8.63 -4.39 -17.61
N ARG A 208 9.55 -3.43 -17.78
CA ARG A 208 10.73 -3.58 -18.66
C ARG A 208 11.64 -4.72 -18.20
N SER A 209 11.92 -4.80 -16.90
CA SER A 209 12.72 -5.88 -16.31
C SER A 209 12.09 -7.25 -16.55
N PHE A 210 10.79 -7.39 -16.29
CA PHE A 210 10.04 -8.62 -16.57
C PHE A 210 10.13 -9.01 -18.05
N GLN A 211 9.88 -8.04 -18.93
CA GLN A 211 9.96 -8.26 -20.37
C GLN A 211 11.35 -8.75 -20.79
N GLN A 212 12.39 -8.13 -20.25
CA GLN A 212 13.78 -8.51 -20.53
C GLN A 212 14.08 -9.93 -20.06
N LYS A 213 13.73 -10.29 -18.81
CA LYS A 213 13.97 -11.62 -18.25
C LYS A 213 13.26 -12.73 -19.01
N HIS A 214 12.10 -12.45 -19.59
CA HIS A 214 11.28 -13.44 -20.28
C HIS A 214 11.32 -13.36 -21.81
N GLY A 215 12.32 -12.66 -22.37
CA GLY A 215 12.55 -12.58 -23.81
C GLY A 215 11.41 -11.91 -24.58
N LEU A 216 10.68 -11.00 -23.93
CA LEU A 216 9.64 -10.18 -24.54
C LEU A 216 10.24 -8.89 -25.09
N LYS A 217 9.46 -8.18 -25.90
CA LYS A 217 9.80 -6.80 -26.30
C LYS A 217 9.83 -5.91 -25.05
N VAL A 218 10.98 -5.27 -24.80
CA VAL A 218 11.21 -4.40 -23.63
C VAL A 218 10.70 -2.98 -23.92
N ASP A 219 9.38 -2.79 -23.88
CA ASP A 219 8.71 -1.52 -24.16
C ASP A 219 8.09 -0.84 -22.92
N GLY A 220 8.13 -1.51 -21.76
CA GLY A 220 7.57 -0.98 -20.50
C GLY A 220 6.05 -0.98 -20.45
N ILE A 221 5.40 -1.67 -21.39
CA ILE A 221 3.94 -1.74 -21.50
C ILE A 221 3.47 -3.13 -21.09
N ALA A 222 2.59 -3.18 -20.10
CA ALA A 222 1.89 -4.38 -19.71
C ALA A 222 0.65 -4.57 -20.58
N GLY A 223 0.85 -5.05 -21.80
CA GLY A 223 -0.25 -5.50 -22.65
C GLY A 223 -0.27 -7.02 -22.82
N PRO A 224 -1.05 -7.55 -23.78
CA PRO A 224 -1.45 -8.96 -23.77
C PRO A 224 -0.29 -9.99 -23.72
N LYS A 225 0.84 -9.71 -24.39
CA LYS A 225 2.01 -10.60 -24.34
C LYS A 225 2.69 -10.56 -22.97
N THR A 226 2.91 -9.37 -22.41
CA THR A 226 3.46 -9.17 -21.07
C THR A 226 2.56 -9.79 -20.02
N LEU A 227 1.27 -9.46 -20.02
CA LEU A 227 0.28 -9.98 -19.07
C LEU A 227 0.06 -11.47 -19.21
N GLY A 228 0.05 -11.99 -20.45
CA GLY A 228 -0.06 -13.42 -20.72
C GLY A 228 1.14 -14.20 -20.20
N LYS A 229 2.36 -13.69 -20.45
CA LYS A 229 3.59 -14.31 -19.93
C LYS A 229 3.66 -14.19 -18.40
N LEU A 230 3.23 -13.07 -17.83
CA LEU A 230 3.14 -12.88 -16.39
C LEU A 230 2.20 -13.90 -15.76
N ALA A 231 1.01 -14.10 -16.32
CA ALA A 231 0.08 -15.13 -15.88
C ALA A 231 0.66 -16.55 -16.03
N GLU A 232 1.40 -16.85 -17.10
CA GLU A 232 2.10 -18.12 -17.29
C GLU A 232 3.13 -18.36 -16.17
N VAL A 233 4.00 -17.38 -15.90
CA VAL A 233 5.02 -17.44 -14.84
C VAL A 233 4.37 -17.68 -13.47
N LEU A 234 3.27 -17.00 -13.18
CA LEU A 234 2.52 -17.16 -11.93
C LEU A 234 1.90 -18.57 -11.82
N ARG A 235 1.39 -19.14 -12.91
CA ARG A 235 0.87 -20.52 -12.94
C ARG A 235 1.97 -21.58 -12.86
N SER A 236 3.14 -21.34 -13.43
CA SER A 236 4.29 -22.25 -13.32
C SER A 236 4.91 -22.23 -11.92
N SER A 237 4.78 -21.11 -11.20
CA SER A 237 5.25 -20.96 -9.82
C SER A 237 4.38 -21.70 -8.79
N SER A 238 3.10 -21.99 -9.11
CA SER A 238 2.22 -22.81 -8.25
C SER A 238 2.52 -24.32 -8.26
N ASN A 239 3.45 -24.80 -9.10
CA ASN A 239 3.88 -26.22 -9.15
C ASN A 239 5.27 -26.48 -8.53
N LYS A 240 5.86 -25.49 -7.85
CA LYS A 240 6.98 -25.71 -6.93
C LYS A 240 6.48 -25.45 -5.52
N GLY A 241 6.66 -26.44 -4.64
CA GLY A 241 6.34 -26.34 -3.22
C GLY A 241 7.00 -25.12 -2.55
N PRO A 242 6.61 -24.81 -1.30
CA PRO A 242 6.81 -23.51 -0.68
C PRO A 242 8.29 -23.16 -0.61
N VAL A 243 8.73 -22.28 -1.51
CA VAL A 243 9.98 -21.56 -1.33
C VAL A 243 9.64 -20.38 -0.44
N SER A 244 10.12 -20.45 0.80
CA SER A 244 10.05 -19.42 1.82
C SER A 244 10.75 -18.14 1.35
N SER A 245 9.99 -17.28 0.66
CA SER A 245 10.30 -15.87 0.48
C SER A 245 9.30 -15.06 1.31
N PRO A 246 9.71 -14.15 2.21
CA PRO A 246 8.82 -13.57 3.22
C PRO A 246 7.72 -12.63 2.69
N ASN A 247 7.55 -12.49 1.37
CA ASN A 247 6.55 -11.58 0.82
C ASN A 247 5.91 -12.04 -0.50
N PRO A 248 4.99 -13.03 -0.47
CA PRO A 248 4.15 -13.36 -1.61
C PRO A 248 2.93 -12.41 -1.65
N GLY A 249 3.11 -11.13 -1.96
CA GLY A 249 1.98 -10.18 -1.92
C GLY A 249 2.14 -8.83 -2.59
N GLY A 250 3.33 -8.24 -2.63
CA GLY A 250 3.54 -6.97 -3.34
C GLY A 250 2.82 -5.75 -2.77
N LEU A 251 2.25 -5.84 -1.57
CA LEU A 251 1.57 -4.75 -0.89
C LEU A 251 2.54 -3.59 -0.61
N ILE A 252 2.19 -2.41 -1.11
CA ILE A 252 2.67 -1.14 -0.59
C ILE A 252 1.55 -0.56 0.24
N LEU A 253 1.89 -0.13 1.44
CA LEU A 253 0.97 0.55 2.34
C LEU A 253 1.49 1.99 2.54
N ARG A 254 0.60 2.97 2.39
CA ARG A 254 0.90 4.40 2.48
C ARG A 254 -0.28 5.17 3.04
N GLN A 255 -0.05 6.46 3.30
CA GLN A 255 -1.07 7.33 3.88
C GLN A 255 -2.40 7.29 3.09
N GLY A 256 -3.50 7.02 3.80
CA GLY A 256 -4.84 6.87 3.23
C GLY A 256 -5.29 5.42 3.02
N ASP A 257 -4.37 4.45 3.00
CA ASP A 257 -4.73 3.03 2.92
C ASP A 257 -5.40 2.55 4.20
N LYS A 258 -6.28 1.55 4.09
CA LYS A 258 -7.03 0.99 5.22
C LYS A 258 -7.16 -0.53 5.12
N GLY A 259 -7.38 -1.21 6.24
CA GLY A 259 -7.73 -2.63 6.32
C GLY A 259 -6.72 -3.50 7.07
N GLU A 260 -6.92 -4.82 7.01
CA GLU A 260 -6.12 -5.82 7.76
C GLU A 260 -4.62 -5.75 7.45
N GLU A 261 -4.25 -5.42 6.22
CA GLU A 261 -2.84 -5.33 5.80
C GLU A 261 -2.13 -4.13 6.46
N VAL A 262 -2.82 -2.99 6.57
CA VAL A 262 -2.33 -1.83 7.32
C VAL A 262 -2.18 -2.19 8.80
N ARG A 263 -3.17 -2.90 9.35
CA ARG A 263 -3.13 -3.36 10.75
C ARG A 263 -1.95 -4.29 11.00
N LYS A 264 -1.70 -5.21 10.07
CA LYS A 264 -0.55 -6.12 10.13
C LYS A 264 0.77 -5.34 10.09
N LEU A 265 0.93 -4.38 9.19
CA LEU A 265 2.10 -3.51 9.15
C LEU A 265 2.29 -2.76 10.47
N GLN A 266 1.25 -2.12 10.99
CA GLN A 266 1.30 -1.38 12.26
C GLN A 266 1.76 -2.31 13.40
N ASN A 267 1.24 -3.52 13.46
CA ASN A 267 1.67 -4.53 14.44
C ASN A 267 3.14 -4.95 14.25
N ASP A 268 3.59 -5.14 13.01
CA ASP A 268 4.96 -5.51 12.71
C ASP A 268 5.94 -4.37 13.06
N LEU A 269 5.57 -3.12 12.81
CA LEU A 269 6.33 -1.92 13.23
C LEU A 269 6.45 -1.83 14.75
N LEU A 270 5.36 -2.06 15.49
CA LEU A 270 5.37 -2.10 16.95
C LEU A 270 6.32 -3.18 17.47
N LYS A 271 6.30 -4.38 16.88
CA LYS A 271 7.21 -5.47 17.24
C LYS A 271 8.67 -5.15 16.91
N ALA A 272 8.93 -4.38 15.86
CA ALA A 272 10.26 -3.88 15.52
C ALA A 272 10.73 -2.70 16.42
N GLY A 273 9.89 -2.29 17.38
CA GLY A 273 10.21 -1.26 18.37
C GLY A 273 9.94 0.17 17.90
N GLU A 274 9.11 0.35 16.87
CA GLU A 274 8.60 1.68 16.49
C GLU A 274 7.39 2.07 17.35
N GLU A 275 7.12 3.38 17.44
CA GLU A 275 6.02 3.90 18.24
C GLU A 275 4.82 4.32 17.39
N LEU A 276 3.61 3.92 17.79
CA LEU A 276 2.35 4.45 17.29
C LEU A 276 1.44 4.84 18.49
N PRO A 277 1.68 6.00 19.12
CA PRO A 277 1.13 6.33 20.44
C PRO A 277 -0.37 6.66 20.49
N ARG A 278 -0.98 7.15 19.41
CA ARG A 278 -2.32 7.75 19.39
C ARG A 278 -3.41 6.80 18.89
N PHE A 279 -3.14 6.07 17.82
CA PHE A 279 -4.09 5.20 17.14
C PHE A 279 -3.57 3.76 17.00
N GLY A 280 -2.25 3.62 16.91
CA GLY A 280 -1.51 2.40 16.59
C GLY A 280 -2.15 1.46 15.62
N ALA A 281 -2.35 0.18 15.94
CA ALA A 281 -2.76 -0.82 14.95
C ALA A 281 -4.26 -0.77 14.64
N ASP A 282 -4.77 0.40 14.26
CA ASP A 282 -6.18 0.62 13.95
C ASP A 282 -6.59 0.13 12.56
N GLY A 283 -5.63 -0.21 11.69
CA GLY A 283 -5.85 -0.55 10.30
C GLY A 283 -6.07 0.66 9.40
N ASP A 284 -5.83 1.88 9.88
CA ASP A 284 -5.84 3.11 9.07
C ASP A 284 -4.41 3.66 8.94
N PHE A 285 -3.93 3.81 7.71
CA PHE A 285 -2.61 4.34 7.47
C PHE A 285 -2.69 5.87 7.53
N GLY A 286 -2.76 6.40 8.74
CA GLY A 286 -2.78 7.83 9.01
C GLY A 286 -1.38 8.45 9.04
N SER A 287 -1.31 9.72 9.44
CA SER A 287 -0.04 10.43 9.64
C SER A 287 0.85 9.78 10.71
N GLU A 288 0.25 9.10 11.70
CA GLU A 288 1.00 8.36 12.71
C GLU A 288 1.70 7.12 12.12
N THR A 289 0.97 6.31 11.34
CA THR A 289 1.54 5.15 10.65
C THR A 289 2.64 5.56 9.70
N GLU A 290 2.45 6.67 8.96
CA GLU A 290 3.48 7.23 8.10
C GLU A 290 4.73 7.65 8.89
N ALA A 291 4.55 8.32 10.03
CA ALA A 291 5.67 8.73 10.88
C ALA A 291 6.46 7.53 11.42
N ALA A 292 5.78 6.47 11.85
CA ALA A 292 6.43 5.24 12.29
C ALA A 292 7.20 4.54 11.15
N VAL A 293 6.63 4.51 9.94
CA VAL A 293 7.33 3.99 8.76
C VAL A 293 8.57 4.83 8.44
N ARG A 294 8.49 6.16 8.49
CA ARG A 294 9.65 7.05 8.29
C ARG A 294 10.73 6.83 9.35
N SER A 295 10.34 6.71 10.61
CA SER A 295 11.25 6.42 11.73
C SER A 295 11.99 5.11 11.52
N PHE A 296 11.26 4.03 11.20
CA PHE A 296 11.82 2.73 10.88
C PHE A 296 12.81 2.78 9.71
N GLN A 297 12.41 3.45 8.63
CA GLN A 297 13.25 3.64 7.44
C GLN A 297 14.54 4.37 7.78
N GLN A 298 14.45 5.47 8.54
CA GLN A 298 15.59 6.25 8.96
C GLN A 298 16.54 5.43 9.83
N LYS A 299 16.01 4.67 10.82
CA LYS A 299 16.78 3.83 11.74
C LYS A 299 17.58 2.75 11.02
N LEU A 300 17.09 2.26 9.89
CA LEU A 300 17.71 1.17 9.13
C LEU A 300 18.41 1.63 7.84
N GLY A 301 18.58 2.95 7.65
CA GLY A 301 19.26 3.51 6.48
C GLY A 301 18.53 3.24 5.16
N LEU A 302 17.20 3.09 5.20
CA LEU A 302 16.36 2.99 4.02
C LEU A 302 15.99 4.39 3.50
N THR A 303 15.42 4.45 2.30
CA THR A 303 14.79 5.68 1.80
C THR A 303 13.68 6.11 2.75
N VAL A 304 13.75 7.34 3.27
CA VAL A 304 12.76 7.88 4.23
C VAL A 304 11.61 8.55 3.47
N ASP A 305 10.74 7.74 2.88
CA ASP A 305 9.59 8.21 2.09
C ASP A 305 8.24 8.02 2.79
N GLY A 306 8.20 7.32 3.93
CA GLY A 306 6.98 7.06 4.70
C GLY A 306 6.08 5.99 4.09
N ILE A 307 6.59 5.26 3.10
CA ILE A 307 5.88 4.22 2.37
C ILE A 307 6.39 2.85 2.79
N ALA A 308 5.49 1.97 3.23
CA ALA A 308 5.84 0.60 3.57
C ALA A 308 5.85 -0.27 2.32
N GLY A 309 6.94 -0.16 1.55
CA GLY A 309 7.18 -0.96 0.35
C GLY A 309 8.01 -2.22 0.55
N PRO A 310 8.31 -2.97 -0.52
CA PRO A 310 9.02 -4.24 -0.45
C PRO A 310 10.33 -4.18 0.34
N LYS A 311 11.09 -3.08 0.23
CA LYS A 311 12.32 -2.88 1.02
C LYS A 311 12.03 -2.66 2.50
N THR A 312 11.08 -1.79 2.82
CA THR A 312 10.62 -1.53 4.19
C THR A 312 10.07 -2.81 4.83
N LEU A 313 9.11 -3.46 4.17
CA LEU A 313 8.45 -4.68 4.62
C LEU A 313 9.42 -5.87 4.68
N GLY A 314 10.32 -6.00 3.71
CA GLY A 314 11.34 -7.04 3.71
C GLY A 314 12.31 -6.89 4.88
N LYS A 315 12.76 -5.67 5.17
CA LYS A 315 13.61 -5.40 6.33
C LYS A 315 12.87 -5.60 7.65
N LEU A 316 11.59 -5.23 7.69
CA LEU A 316 10.72 -5.46 8.83
C LEU A 316 10.56 -6.97 9.11
N ALA A 317 10.29 -7.76 8.08
CA ALA A 317 10.22 -9.22 8.17
C ALA A 317 11.56 -9.83 8.61
N GLU A 318 12.68 -9.37 8.06
CA GLU A 318 14.04 -9.84 8.43
C GLU A 318 14.35 -9.58 9.91
N LEU A 319 14.00 -8.41 10.44
CA LEU A 319 14.17 -8.10 11.86
C LEU A 319 13.31 -9.00 12.75
N LEU A 320 12.07 -9.25 12.34
CA LEU A 320 11.14 -10.09 13.06
C LEU A 320 11.54 -11.57 13.00
N SER A 321 12.14 -12.04 11.90
CA SER A 321 12.66 -13.41 11.78
C SER A 321 13.99 -13.61 12.51
N ASN A 322 14.88 -12.61 12.54
CA ASN A 322 16.16 -12.73 13.25
C ASN A 322 16.02 -12.61 14.78
N SER A 323 14.85 -12.19 15.27
CA SER A 323 14.54 -12.11 16.69
C SER A 323 14.14 -13.46 17.31
N THR A 324 13.94 -14.52 16.51
CA THR A 324 13.56 -15.85 17.02
C THR A 324 14.73 -16.76 17.41
N ASP A 325 15.98 -16.40 17.12
CA ASP A 325 17.15 -17.27 17.33
C ASP A 325 18.19 -16.79 18.36
N LYS A 326 17.88 -15.77 19.18
CA LYS A 326 18.73 -15.42 20.32
C LYS A 326 17.92 -15.26 21.60
N GLY A 327 17.93 -16.34 22.39
CA GLY A 327 17.86 -16.32 23.85
C GLY A 327 16.79 -15.44 24.46
N ALA A 328 15.64 -16.05 24.75
CA ALA A 328 14.55 -15.47 25.51
C ALA A 328 15.01 -14.65 26.73
N VAL A 329 14.78 -13.34 26.67
CA VAL A 329 14.22 -12.65 27.82
C VAL A 329 12.75 -12.48 27.50
N SER A 330 11.92 -13.10 28.31
CA SER A 330 10.47 -12.95 28.34
C SER A 330 10.08 -11.49 28.58
N SER A 331 10.09 -10.69 27.52
CA SER A 331 9.23 -9.51 27.46
C SER A 331 7.80 -10.03 27.44
N PRO A 332 6.91 -9.54 28.32
CA PRO A 332 5.50 -9.86 28.21
C PRO A 332 5.04 -9.48 26.81
N ASN A 333 4.13 -10.25 26.24
CA ASN A 333 3.42 -9.93 25.01
C ASN A 333 2.73 -8.56 25.14
N ILE A 334 3.43 -7.45 24.87
CA ILE A 334 2.92 -6.07 24.92
C ILE A 334 2.75 -5.47 23.50
N GLY A 335 3.16 -6.18 22.46
CA GLY A 335 3.08 -5.68 21.08
C GLY A 335 2.04 -6.42 20.23
N GLY A 336 0.77 -6.00 20.27
CA GLY A 336 -0.19 -6.50 19.29
C GLY A 336 -1.64 -6.01 19.33
N LEU A 337 -2.13 -5.41 20.41
CA LEU A 337 -3.55 -5.00 20.49
C LEU A 337 -3.65 -3.61 21.12
N ILE A 338 -3.93 -2.61 20.29
CA ILE A 338 -4.53 -1.38 20.79
C ILE A 338 -6.00 -1.68 21.04
N LEU A 339 -6.42 -1.56 22.29
CA LEU A 339 -7.80 -1.76 22.69
C LEU A 339 -8.46 -0.41 22.92
N ARG A 340 -9.65 -0.21 22.36
CA ARG A 340 -10.42 1.04 22.41
C ARG A 340 -11.92 0.76 22.43
N ASN A 341 -12.69 1.83 22.64
CA ASN A 341 -14.15 1.75 22.71
C ASN A 341 -14.74 1.09 21.44
N GLY A 342 -15.54 0.05 21.65
CA GLY A 342 -16.12 -0.80 20.61
C GLY A 342 -15.45 -2.17 20.45
N ASP A 343 -14.22 -2.34 20.90
CA ASP A 343 -13.52 -3.64 20.84
C ASP A 343 -14.14 -4.65 21.82
N LYS A 344 -14.06 -5.94 21.48
CA LYS A 344 -14.63 -7.03 22.28
C LYS A 344 -13.73 -8.26 22.30
N GLY A 345 -13.85 -9.08 23.34
CA GLY A 345 -13.22 -10.41 23.42
C GLY A 345 -12.28 -10.61 24.61
N GLU A 346 -11.53 -11.71 24.60
CA GLU A 346 -10.64 -12.11 25.70
C GLU A 346 -9.56 -11.07 26.02
N GLU A 347 -9.07 -10.36 25.02
CA GLU A 347 -8.02 -9.34 25.18
C GLU A 347 -8.53 -8.10 25.91
N VAL A 348 -9.77 -7.68 25.61
CA VAL A 348 -10.47 -6.63 26.37
C VAL A 348 -10.69 -7.09 27.80
N ARG A 349 -11.14 -8.33 27.99
CA ARG A 349 -11.34 -8.89 29.34
C ARG A 349 -10.05 -8.93 30.14
N LYS A 350 -8.94 -9.27 29.49
CA LYS A 350 -7.63 -9.27 30.11
C LYS A 350 -7.21 -7.85 30.52
N LEU A 351 -7.36 -6.87 29.63
CA LEU A 351 -7.11 -5.46 29.96
C LEU A 351 -7.94 -5.00 31.16
N GLN A 352 -9.25 -5.26 31.16
CA GLN A 352 -10.13 -4.88 32.27
C GLN A 352 -9.68 -5.51 33.59
N ASN A 353 -9.31 -6.80 33.59
CA ASN A 353 -8.74 -7.46 34.76
C ASN A 353 -7.41 -6.86 35.20
N ASP A 354 -6.55 -6.48 34.27
CA ASP A 354 -5.27 -5.86 34.54
C ASP A 354 -5.44 -4.44 35.12
N LEU A 355 -6.42 -3.66 34.63
CA LEU A 355 -6.81 -2.37 35.20
C LEU A 355 -7.36 -2.51 36.63
N LEU A 356 -8.24 -3.48 36.88
CA LEU A 356 -8.74 -3.78 38.24
C LEU A 356 -7.59 -4.13 39.19
N LYS A 357 -6.65 -4.97 38.76
CA LYS A 357 -5.44 -5.30 39.56
C LYS A 357 -4.54 -4.09 39.78
N ALA A 358 -4.44 -3.20 38.79
CA ALA A 358 -3.72 -1.93 38.93
C ALA A 358 -4.42 -0.95 39.89
N GLY A 359 -5.69 -1.19 40.22
CA GLY A 359 -6.48 -0.42 41.19
C GLY A 359 -7.36 0.65 40.54
N GLU A 360 -7.71 0.47 39.27
CA GLU A 360 -8.78 1.23 38.60
C GLU A 360 -10.14 0.57 38.87
N GLU A 361 -11.23 1.31 38.67
CA GLU A 361 -12.59 0.86 38.97
C GLU A 361 -13.40 0.61 37.68
N LEU A 362 -14.12 -0.53 37.64
CA LEU A 362 -15.15 -0.84 36.64
C LEU A 362 -16.44 -1.30 37.35
N PRO A 363 -17.18 -0.39 38.01
CA PRO A 363 -18.25 -0.73 38.95
C PRO A 363 -19.51 -1.35 38.34
N ARG A 364 -19.80 -1.11 37.06
CA ARG A 364 -21.08 -1.47 36.43
C ARG A 364 -21.04 -2.83 35.75
N PHE A 365 -20.02 -3.10 34.95
CA PHE A 365 -19.92 -4.33 34.16
C PHE A 365 -18.70 -5.18 34.50
N GLY A 366 -17.69 -4.61 35.18
CA GLY A 366 -16.46 -5.31 35.53
C GLY A 366 -15.66 -5.74 34.30
N ALA A 367 -15.07 -6.93 34.34
CA ALA A 367 -14.33 -7.50 33.22
C ALA A 367 -15.23 -8.37 32.32
N ASP A 368 -16.17 -7.74 31.62
CA ASP A 368 -17.13 -8.41 30.73
C ASP A 368 -16.53 -8.79 29.36
N GLY A 369 -15.41 -8.19 28.98
CA GLY A 369 -14.79 -8.35 27.67
C GLY A 369 -15.36 -7.42 26.60
N ASP A 370 -16.20 -6.44 26.95
CA ASP A 370 -16.69 -5.40 26.06
C ASP A 370 -16.04 -4.05 26.42
N PHE A 371 -15.29 -3.47 25.48
CA PHE A 371 -14.62 -2.19 25.70
C PHE A 371 -15.66 -1.08 25.47
N GLY A 372 -16.51 -0.84 26.47
CA GLY A 372 -17.49 0.23 26.45
C GLY A 372 -16.98 1.52 27.10
N ALA A 373 -17.91 2.46 27.31
CA ALA A 373 -17.62 3.75 27.96
C ALA A 373 -16.99 3.61 29.35
N GLU A 374 -17.33 2.55 30.10
CA GLU A 374 -16.73 2.28 31.42
C GLU A 374 -15.25 1.87 31.31
N THR A 375 -14.92 0.98 30.36
CA THR A 375 -13.52 0.57 30.14
C THR A 375 -12.69 1.73 29.63
N GLU A 376 -13.25 2.55 28.73
CA GLU A 376 -12.60 3.78 28.26
C GLU A 376 -12.32 4.75 29.43
N ALA A 377 -13.29 4.95 30.32
CA ALA A 377 -13.11 5.79 31.49
C ALA A 377 -12.01 5.26 32.43
N ALA A 378 -11.96 3.95 32.67
CA ALA A 378 -10.91 3.32 33.48
C ALA A 378 -9.52 3.48 32.82
N VAL A 379 -9.43 3.35 31.50
CA VAL A 379 -8.18 3.59 30.76
C VAL A 379 -7.75 5.06 30.86
N ARG A 380 -8.67 6.02 30.70
CA ARG A 380 -8.38 7.45 30.86
C ARG A 380 -7.90 7.78 32.28
N SER A 381 -8.56 7.22 33.30
CA SER A 381 -8.17 7.36 34.71
C SER A 381 -6.74 6.85 34.94
N PHE A 382 -6.44 5.64 34.47
CA PHE A 382 -5.10 5.06 34.53
C PHE A 382 -4.06 5.95 33.84
N GLN A 383 -4.34 6.40 32.62
CA GLN A 383 -3.47 7.27 31.86
C GLN A 383 -3.18 8.57 32.60
N GLN A 384 -4.22 9.22 33.13
CA GLN A 384 -4.10 10.47 33.90
C GLN A 384 -3.23 10.26 35.14
N LYS A 385 -3.48 9.19 35.90
CA LYS A 385 -2.76 8.84 37.13
C LYS A 385 -1.27 8.56 36.90
N HIS A 386 -0.92 8.08 35.71
CA HIS A 386 0.44 7.71 35.36
C HIS A 386 1.12 8.66 34.37
N GLY A 387 0.56 9.86 34.16
CA GLY A 387 1.16 10.91 33.33
C GLY A 387 1.28 10.54 31.85
N LEU A 388 0.37 9.70 31.36
CA LEU A 388 0.27 9.34 29.94
C LEU A 388 -0.70 10.28 29.21
N THR A 389 -0.69 10.23 27.89
CA THR A 389 -1.74 10.87 27.07
C THR A 389 -3.10 10.31 27.48
N VAL A 390 -4.04 11.18 27.83
CA VAL A 390 -5.39 10.80 28.28
C VAL A 390 -6.33 10.72 27.08
N ASP A 391 -6.17 9.68 26.27
CA ASP A 391 -6.95 9.47 25.04
C ASP A 391 -7.99 8.34 25.18
N GLY A 392 -7.97 7.57 26.27
CA GLY A 392 -8.88 6.45 26.53
C GLY A 392 -8.56 5.19 25.74
N ILE A 393 -7.39 5.16 25.10
CA ILE A 393 -6.93 4.06 24.26
C ILE A 393 -5.85 3.28 25.02
N ALA A 394 -6.07 1.98 25.17
CA ALA A 394 -5.07 1.09 25.76
C ALA A 394 -4.04 0.68 24.69
N GLY A 395 -3.19 1.64 24.31
CA GLY A 395 -2.07 1.44 23.40
C GLY A 395 -0.79 0.98 24.10
N PRO A 396 0.33 0.80 23.36
CA PRO A 396 1.57 0.23 23.91
C PRO A 396 2.13 0.98 25.13
N LYS A 397 2.02 2.31 25.17
CA LYS A 397 2.45 3.10 26.33
C LYS A 397 1.56 2.84 27.56
N THR A 398 0.25 2.79 27.36
CA THR A 398 -0.73 2.44 28.40
C THR A 398 -0.51 1.01 28.90
N LEU A 399 -0.44 0.04 28.00
CA LEU A 399 -0.25 -1.39 28.33
C LEU A 399 1.12 -1.66 28.94
N GLY A 400 2.18 -1.03 28.42
CA GLY A 400 3.53 -1.10 28.97
C GLY A 400 3.57 -0.56 30.40
N LYS A 401 2.95 0.59 30.64
CA LYS A 401 2.87 1.16 31.98
C LYS A 401 2.01 0.31 32.92
N LEU A 402 0.90 -0.23 32.42
CA LEU A 402 0.04 -1.15 33.16
C LEU A 402 0.81 -2.40 33.60
N ALA A 403 1.57 -3.01 32.68
CA ALA A 403 2.43 -4.14 33.00
C ALA A 403 3.52 -3.79 34.02
N GLU A 404 4.14 -2.60 33.94
CA GLU A 404 5.10 -2.12 34.94
C GLU A 404 4.46 -1.99 36.33
N VAL A 405 3.26 -1.39 36.41
CA VAL A 405 2.49 -1.24 37.66
C VAL A 405 2.13 -2.60 38.25
N LEU A 406 1.69 -3.55 37.41
CA LEU A 406 1.37 -4.91 37.84
C LEU A 406 2.60 -5.68 38.29
N LYS A 407 3.73 -5.52 37.60
CA LYS A 407 5.01 -6.11 38.00
C LYS A 407 5.45 -5.56 39.36
N LYS A 408 5.37 -4.23 39.55
CA LYS A 408 5.69 -3.58 40.82
C LYS A 408 4.77 -4.06 41.95
N LYS A 409 3.46 -4.15 41.70
CA LYS A 409 2.50 -4.74 42.64
C LYS A 409 2.79 -6.21 42.93
N SER A 410 3.23 -7.02 41.96
CA SER A 410 3.59 -8.42 42.19
C SER A 410 4.90 -8.58 42.96
N SER A 411 5.88 -7.68 42.78
CA SER A 411 7.11 -7.65 43.57
C SER A 411 6.90 -7.10 44.98
N ASP A 412 5.93 -6.19 45.17
CA ASP A 412 5.48 -5.75 46.49
C ASP A 412 4.57 -6.79 47.18
N ASN A 413 4.14 -7.83 46.46
CA ASN A 413 3.29 -8.90 46.99
C ASN A 413 4.06 -10.23 47.16
N SER A 414 5.40 -10.22 47.15
CA SER A 414 6.16 -11.38 47.62
C SER A 414 6.00 -11.46 49.13
N LEU A 415 5.37 -12.54 49.61
CA LEU A 415 5.20 -12.80 51.03
C LEU A 415 6.54 -12.77 51.80
N PHE A 416 7.63 -13.14 51.12
CA PHE A 416 9.00 -13.12 51.62
C PHE A 416 9.97 -12.63 50.54
N LYS A 417 11.01 -11.88 50.93
CA LYS A 417 12.01 -11.26 50.04
C LYS A 417 12.76 -12.27 49.16
N ASP A 418 12.93 -13.49 49.64
CA ASP A 418 13.65 -14.58 48.99
C ASP A 418 12.73 -15.63 48.36
N VAL A 419 11.41 -15.40 48.38
CA VAL A 419 10.42 -16.25 47.72
C VAL A 419 9.59 -15.39 46.76
N PRO A 420 10.07 -15.18 45.53
CA PRO A 420 9.29 -14.45 44.53
C PRO A 420 8.01 -15.22 44.19
N SER A 421 6.98 -14.51 43.71
CA SER A 421 5.65 -15.07 43.42
C SER A 421 5.63 -16.15 42.34
N ASN A 422 6.72 -16.31 41.58
CA ASN A 422 6.90 -17.36 40.57
C ASN A 422 7.77 -18.54 41.06
N HIS A 423 8.17 -18.56 42.33
CA HIS A 423 8.91 -19.67 42.92
C HIS A 423 8.05 -20.94 42.92
N SER A 424 8.63 -22.11 42.59
CA SER A 424 7.88 -23.37 42.46
C SER A 424 7.12 -23.76 43.73
N ALA A 425 7.64 -23.39 44.90
CA ALA A 425 7.00 -23.62 46.20
C ALA A 425 6.14 -22.45 46.71
N TYR A 426 5.94 -21.38 45.93
CA TYR A 426 5.30 -20.14 46.41
C TYR A 426 3.93 -20.37 47.04
N GLU A 427 3.04 -21.12 46.37
CA GLU A 427 1.70 -21.41 46.88
C GLU A 427 1.72 -22.24 48.17
N ALA A 428 2.64 -23.22 48.27
CA ALA A 428 2.79 -24.02 49.48
C ALA A 428 3.31 -23.19 50.66
N ILE A 429 4.27 -22.30 50.40
CA ILE A 429 4.85 -21.36 51.37
C ILE A 429 3.79 -20.37 51.85
N LYS A 430 3.02 -19.81 50.91
CA LYS A 430 1.89 -18.94 51.20
C LYS A 430 0.85 -19.63 52.05
N PHE A 431 0.51 -20.87 51.74
CA PHE A 431 -0.46 -21.65 52.51
C PHE A 431 -0.03 -21.83 53.97
N VAL A 432 1.22 -22.28 54.23
CA VAL A 432 1.69 -22.50 55.60
C VAL A 432 1.84 -21.19 56.39
N HIS A 433 2.13 -20.08 55.70
CA HIS A 433 2.17 -18.75 56.30
C HIS A 433 0.78 -18.22 56.66
N ASP A 434 -0.19 -18.28 55.74
CA ASP A 434 -1.57 -17.84 56.00
C ASP A 434 -2.23 -18.69 57.09
N LYS A 435 -1.86 -19.97 57.16
CA LYS A 435 -2.25 -20.86 58.26
C LYS A 435 -1.44 -20.65 59.53
N GLY A 436 -0.50 -19.71 59.59
CA GLY A 436 0.30 -19.41 60.78
C GLY A 436 1.15 -20.57 61.27
N ILE A 437 1.36 -21.60 60.43
CA ILE A 437 2.15 -22.79 60.73
C ILE A 437 3.64 -22.43 60.63
N MET A 438 4.01 -21.67 59.58
CA MET A 438 5.36 -21.15 59.36
C MET A 438 5.31 -19.65 59.08
N LYS A 439 5.92 -18.82 59.94
CA LYS A 439 5.84 -17.35 59.85
C LYS A 439 6.96 -16.70 59.01
N GLY A 440 8.01 -17.48 58.67
CA GLY A 440 9.27 -16.95 58.15
C GLY A 440 10.13 -16.31 59.24
N PHE A 441 11.15 -15.56 58.82
CA PHE A 441 12.15 -14.92 59.69
C PHE A 441 11.92 -13.41 59.79
N GLU A 442 12.44 -12.78 60.85
CA GLU A 442 12.19 -11.37 61.20
C GLU A 442 12.63 -10.39 60.09
N GLU A 443 13.65 -10.74 59.32
CA GLU A 443 14.13 -9.93 58.19
C GLU A 443 13.24 -10.01 56.94
N GLY A 444 12.16 -10.79 57.00
CA GLY A 444 11.20 -10.98 55.91
C GLY A 444 11.62 -12.03 54.88
N THR A 445 12.35 -13.07 55.30
CA THR A 445 12.71 -14.22 54.43
C THR A 445 12.02 -15.51 54.87
N PHE A 446 11.96 -16.51 53.98
CA PHE A 446 11.44 -17.87 54.28
C PHE A 446 12.53 -18.95 54.24
N ARG A 447 13.58 -18.72 53.46
CA ARG A 447 14.75 -19.59 53.24
C ARG A 447 14.37 -20.99 52.75
N PRO A 448 13.68 -21.13 51.60
CA PRO A 448 13.06 -22.39 51.16
C PRO A 448 14.05 -23.55 50.91
N ASN A 449 15.32 -23.24 50.67
CA ASN A 449 16.37 -24.24 50.41
C ASN A 449 17.24 -24.53 51.64
N GLN A 450 17.00 -23.88 52.78
CA GLN A 450 17.75 -24.12 54.00
C GLN A 450 17.21 -25.38 54.70
N HIS A 451 18.11 -26.20 55.24
CA HIS A 451 17.70 -27.31 56.10
C HIS A 451 17.03 -26.83 57.37
N VAL A 452 15.86 -27.40 57.67
CA VAL A 452 15.09 -27.13 58.89
C VAL A 452 15.80 -27.78 60.08
N THR A 453 16.06 -26.99 61.12
CA THR A 453 16.62 -27.48 62.39
C THR A 453 15.57 -28.23 63.21
N ARG A 454 16.03 -29.04 64.19
CA ARG A 454 15.10 -29.76 65.10
C ARG A 454 14.20 -28.80 65.89
N GLY A 455 14.71 -27.61 66.25
CA GLY A 455 13.95 -26.60 66.98
C GLY A 455 12.85 -25.96 66.11
N GLU A 456 13.17 -25.61 64.87
CA GLU A 456 12.18 -25.08 63.92
C GLU A 456 11.10 -26.11 63.60
N LEU A 457 11.47 -27.39 63.41
CA LEU A 457 10.50 -28.46 63.19
C LEU A 457 9.54 -28.62 64.39
N ALA A 458 10.06 -28.57 65.61
CA ALA A 458 9.22 -28.64 66.81
C ALA A 458 8.22 -27.48 66.87
N GLN A 459 8.65 -26.26 66.53
CA GLN A 459 7.78 -25.09 66.47
C GLN A 459 6.70 -25.21 65.37
N ILE A 460 7.05 -25.75 64.20
CA ILE A 460 6.11 -26.00 63.11
C ILE A 460 5.01 -26.98 63.56
N ILE A 461 5.40 -28.08 64.20
CA ILE A 461 4.45 -29.07 64.74
C ILE A 461 3.57 -28.44 65.82
N GLN A 462 4.15 -27.66 66.74
CA GLN A 462 3.39 -26.98 67.79
C GLN A 462 2.35 -26.01 67.21
N ASN A 463 2.69 -25.25 66.17
CA ASN A 463 1.77 -24.33 65.51
C ASN A 463 0.67 -25.09 64.75
N LEU A 464 0.99 -26.24 64.17
CA LEU A 464 0.04 -27.08 63.45
C LEU A 464 -1.00 -27.70 64.39
N VAL A 465 -0.59 -28.17 65.58
CA VAL A 465 -1.49 -28.79 66.57
C VAL A 465 -2.42 -27.76 67.21
N ASN A 466 -2.03 -26.49 67.27
CA ASN A 466 -2.80 -25.41 67.89
C ASN A 466 -3.79 -24.71 66.93
N LYS A 467 -4.05 -25.29 65.75
CA LYS A 467 -4.91 -24.76 64.68
C LYS A 467 -6.03 -25.75 64.39
#